data_AF-A0A413RHF6-F1
#
_entry.id   AF-A0A413RHF6-F1
#
_cell.length_a   1.000
_cell.length_b   1.000
_cell.length_c   1.000
_cell.angle_alpha   90.00
_cell.angle_beta   90.00
_cell.angle_gamma   90.00
#
_symmetry.space_group_name_H-M   'P 1'
#
loop_
_entity.id
_entity.type
_entity.pdbx_description
1 polymer ?
#
loop_
_entity_poly.entity_id
_entity_poly.type
_entity_poly.pdbx_seq_one_letter_code
_entity_poly.pdbx_strand_id
1 'polypeptide(L)'
;MTTAPAADQRRLLDVQALDTRLDQLAHKRRTLPELARLAELDSQLDDLHTALVTSQTAVSDLRREVAKAEADVEQVRSRAARDQARLDSGQGSPKDLQAIQHELETLGRRQSNLEEVELEVMERLEAHETALAEVTVAHDALVARRSEVVGERDAAFAEIDAEIATVGGERSGQANGLDAALVTLYERLRGQLGGSGAAALRGRRCEGCRLELNPLDLDVIKKKSDDTVVRCEECGRILVRLPEA
;
A
#
# COMPACT_ATOMS: atom_id res chain seq x y z
N MET A 1 -4.26 48.41 16.80
CA MET A 1 -4.70 47.17 17.50
C MET A 1 -5.94 46.68 16.79
N THR A 2 -6.04 45.40 16.46
CA THR A 2 -7.23 44.84 15.81
C THR A 2 -8.41 44.91 16.78
N THR A 3 -9.55 45.40 16.31
CA THR A 3 -10.82 45.43 17.05
C THR A 3 -11.87 44.68 16.27
N ALA A 4 -12.74 43.95 16.95
CA ALA A 4 -13.84 43.21 16.37
C ALA A 4 -14.96 43.04 17.40
N PRO A 5 -16.24 43.00 17.00
CA PRO A 5 -17.35 42.85 17.92
C PRO A 5 -17.14 41.67 18.88
N ALA A 6 -17.40 41.86 20.18
CA ALA A 6 -17.26 40.78 21.17
C ALA A 6 -18.13 39.53 20.86
N ALA A 7 -19.23 39.69 20.11
CA ALA A 7 -20.02 38.58 19.59
C ALA A 7 -19.25 37.76 18.53
N ASP A 8 -18.54 38.43 17.61
CA ASP A 8 -17.74 37.79 16.57
C ASP A 8 -16.53 37.07 17.16
N GLN A 9 -15.88 37.67 18.17
CA GLN A 9 -14.80 37.02 18.92
C GLN A 9 -15.27 35.72 19.58
N ARG A 10 -16.51 35.66 20.09
CA ARG A 10 -17.09 34.44 20.67
C ARG A 10 -17.39 33.39 19.61
N ARG A 11 -18.05 33.77 18.51
CA ARG A 11 -18.32 32.90 17.35
C ARG A 11 -17.04 32.34 16.72
N LEU A 12 -15.92 33.04 16.84
CA LEU A 12 -14.61 32.55 16.39
C LEU A 12 -14.18 31.25 17.10
N LEU A 13 -14.64 31.00 18.33
CA LEU A 13 -14.38 29.74 19.03
C LEU A 13 -15.09 28.57 18.34
N ASP A 14 -16.26 28.78 17.77
CA ASP A 14 -16.98 27.75 17.01
C ASP A 14 -16.24 27.42 15.71
N VAL A 15 -15.72 28.45 15.01
CA VAL A 15 -14.85 28.26 13.84
C VAL A 15 -13.59 27.48 14.22
N GLN A 16 -12.96 27.82 15.34
CA GLN A 16 -11.79 27.09 15.85
C GLN A 16 -12.09 25.63 16.18
N ALA A 17 -13.25 25.33 16.77
CA ALA A 17 -13.64 23.97 17.09
C ALA A 17 -13.85 23.14 15.81
N LEU A 18 -14.51 23.71 14.79
CA LEU A 18 -14.70 23.08 13.49
C LEU A 18 -13.37 22.84 12.77
N ASP A 19 -12.46 23.82 12.80
CA ASP A 19 -11.11 23.69 12.25
C ASP A 19 -10.31 22.57 12.94
N THR A 20 -10.41 22.44 14.26
CA THR A 20 -9.79 21.33 15.00
C THR A 20 -10.39 19.98 14.59
N ARG A 21 -11.70 19.89 14.36
CA ARG A 21 -12.35 18.67 13.85
C ARG A 21 -11.86 18.34 12.43
N LEU A 22 -11.73 19.33 11.55
CA LEU A 22 -11.16 19.12 10.21
C LEU A 22 -9.73 18.58 10.26
N ASP A 23 -8.89 19.13 11.15
CA ASP A 23 -7.51 18.64 11.33
C ASP A 23 -7.47 17.20 11.86
N GLN A 24 -8.39 16.84 12.77
CA GLN A 24 -8.54 15.46 13.26
C GLN A 24 -8.99 14.50 12.16
N LEU A 25 -9.94 14.90 11.30
CA LEU A 25 -10.40 14.10 10.17
C LEU A 25 -9.29 13.90 9.13
N ALA A 26 -8.56 14.96 8.81
CA ALA A 26 -7.40 14.89 7.92
C ALA A 26 -6.31 13.96 8.48
N HIS A 27 -6.08 14.00 9.79
CA HIS A 27 -5.17 13.06 10.45
C HIS A 27 -5.67 11.63 10.36
N LYS A 28 -6.93 11.36 10.75
CA LYS A 28 -7.58 10.04 10.67
C LYS A 28 -7.44 9.44 9.27
N ARG A 29 -7.68 10.24 8.23
CA ARG A 29 -7.53 9.83 6.83
C ARG A 29 -6.10 9.40 6.49
N ARG A 30 -5.09 10.15 6.96
CA ARG A 30 -3.66 9.85 6.71
C ARG A 30 -3.16 8.66 7.51
N THR A 31 -3.76 8.35 8.65
CA THR A 31 -3.33 7.27 9.56
C THR A 31 -4.31 6.10 9.58
N LEU A 32 -5.10 5.92 8.52
CA LEU A 32 -5.98 4.76 8.43
C LEU A 32 -5.17 3.45 8.54
N PRO A 33 -5.56 2.51 9.42
CA PRO A 33 -4.87 1.23 9.58
C PRO A 33 -4.75 0.44 8.28
N GLU A 34 -5.74 0.57 7.38
CA GLU A 34 -5.78 -0.08 6.09
C GLU A 34 -4.60 0.31 5.21
N LEU A 35 -4.06 1.54 5.36
CA LEU A 35 -2.88 1.98 4.60
C LEU A 35 -1.63 1.18 4.98
N ALA A 36 -1.43 0.92 6.27
CA ALA A 36 -0.31 0.10 6.73
C ALA A 36 -0.47 -1.36 6.29
N ARG A 37 -1.71 -1.87 6.35
CA ARG A 37 -2.04 -3.22 5.90
C ARG A 37 -1.83 -3.40 4.39
N LEU A 38 -2.18 -2.40 3.58
CA LEU A 38 -1.92 -2.40 2.14
C LEU A 38 -0.42 -2.39 1.84
N ALA A 39 0.36 -1.59 2.56
CA ALA A 39 1.82 -1.56 2.38
C ALA A 39 2.47 -2.93 2.68
N GLU A 40 2.01 -3.61 3.74
CA GLU A 40 2.46 -4.96 4.07
C GLU A 40 2.07 -5.98 2.97
N LEU A 41 0.83 -5.94 2.49
CA LEU A 41 0.36 -6.81 1.40
C LEU A 41 1.09 -6.54 0.09
N ASP A 42 1.39 -5.28 -0.22
CA ASP A 42 2.18 -4.89 -1.40
C ASP A 42 3.58 -5.50 -1.34
N SER A 43 4.26 -5.41 -0.18
CA SER A 43 5.58 -6.03 0.00
C SER A 43 5.53 -7.56 -0.18
N GLN A 44 4.51 -8.22 0.37
CA GLN A 44 4.36 -9.67 0.23
C GLN A 44 4.06 -10.09 -1.21
N LEU A 45 3.29 -9.27 -1.93
CA LEU A 45 3.01 -9.50 -3.35
C LEU A 45 4.25 -9.32 -4.23
N ASP A 46 5.11 -8.34 -3.94
CA ASP A 46 6.36 -8.13 -4.69
C ASP A 46 7.30 -9.34 -4.57
N ASP A 47 7.46 -9.88 -3.35
CA ASP A 47 8.25 -11.09 -3.09
C ASP A 47 7.67 -12.30 -3.83
N LEU A 48 6.35 -12.47 -3.76
CA LEU A 48 5.68 -13.63 -4.36
C LEU A 48 5.60 -13.53 -5.88
N HIS A 49 5.50 -12.32 -6.44
CA HIS A 49 5.58 -12.09 -7.88
C HIS A 49 6.97 -12.47 -8.41
N THR A 50 8.03 -12.14 -7.67
CA THR A 50 9.40 -12.55 -8.02
C THR A 50 9.54 -14.08 -8.01
N ALA A 51 8.97 -14.76 -7.00
CA ALA A 51 8.95 -16.22 -6.94
C ALA A 51 8.14 -16.82 -8.10
N LEU A 52 7.00 -16.23 -8.46
CA LEU A 52 6.16 -16.67 -9.56
C LEU A 52 6.90 -16.62 -10.90
N VAL A 53 7.53 -15.49 -11.22
CA VAL A 53 8.32 -15.32 -12.45
C VAL A 53 9.49 -16.30 -12.50
N THR A 54 10.16 -16.52 -11.37
CA THR A 54 11.26 -17.47 -11.26
C THR A 54 10.79 -18.91 -11.55
N SER A 55 9.69 -19.34 -10.92
CA SER A 55 9.12 -20.67 -11.14
C SER A 55 8.60 -20.85 -12.57
N GLN A 56 7.96 -19.84 -13.16
CA GLN A 56 7.52 -19.88 -14.56
C GLN A 56 8.69 -20.05 -15.52
N THR A 57 9.80 -19.35 -15.27
CA THR A 57 11.02 -19.46 -16.07
C THR A 57 11.62 -20.85 -15.95
N ALA A 58 11.75 -21.39 -14.74
CA ALA A 58 12.26 -22.74 -14.51
C ALA A 58 11.42 -23.81 -15.22
N VAL A 59 10.08 -23.74 -15.11
CA VAL A 59 9.16 -24.65 -15.82
C VAL A 59 9.32 -24.51 -17.34
N SER A 60 9.40 -23.29 -17.87
CA SER A 60 9.62 -23.08 -19.30
C SER A 60 10.94 -23.68 -19.78
N ASP A 61 12.01 -23.55 -19.01
CA ASP A 61 13.33 -24.06 -19.35
C ASP A 61 13.34 -25.59 -19.32
N LEU A 62 12.75 -26.19 -18.28
CA LEU A 62 12.60 -27.64 -18.14
C LEU A 62 11.75 -28.26 -19.25
N ARG A 63 10.66 -27.60 -19.69
CA ARG A 63 9.87 -28.06 -20.84
C ARG A 63 10.71 -28.12 -22.12
N ARG A 64 11.66 -27.20 -22.31
CA ARG A 64 12.60 -27.27 -23.44
C ARG A 64 13.62 -28.38 -23.28
N GLU A 65 14.08 -28.65 -22.05
CA GLU A 65 14.95 -29.80 -21.75
C GLU A 65 14.25 -31.13 -22.03
N VAL A 66 12.98 -31.30 -21.60
CA VAL A 66 12.17 -32.50 -21.89
C VAL A 66 12.04 -32.71 -23.39
N ALA A 67 11.60 -31.68 -24.13
CA ALA A 67 11.43 -31.79 -25.58
C ALA A 67 12.73 -32.16 -26.32
N LYS A 68 13.88 -31.71 -25.80
CA LYS A 68 15.19 -32.10 -26.33
C LYS A 68 15.53 -33.55 -26.00
N ALA A 69 15.31 -33.99 -24.75
CA ALA A 69 15.56 -35.37 -24.33
C ALA A 69 14.70 -36.36 -25.14
N GLU A 70 13.41 -36.06 -25.31
CA GLU A 70 12.49 -36.83 -26.16
C GLU A 70 13.00 -36.93 -27.61
N ALA A 71 13.49 -35.83 -28.18
CA ALA A 71 14.04 -35.82 -29.54
C ALA A 71 15.33 -36.65 -29.67
N ASP A 72 16.22 -36.60 -28.67
CA ASP A 72 17.45 -37.40 -28.63
C ASP A 72 17.14 -38.90 -28.54
N VAL A 73 16.15 -39.30 -27.71
CA VAL A 73 15.66 -40.68 -27.61
C VAL A 73 15.06 -41.14 -28.94
N GLU A 74 14.19 -40.33 -29.56
CA GLU A 74 13.56 -40.67 -30.83
C GLU A 74 14.58 -40.82 -31.97
N GLN A 75 15.64 -40.00 -31.98
CA GLN A 75 16.72 -40.13 -32.96
C GLN A 75 17.41 -41.51 -32.86
N VAL A 76 17.66 -41.99 -31.64
CA VAL A 76 18.28 -43.30 -31.43
C VAL A 76 17.31 -44.43 -31.77
N ARG A 77 16.03 -44.33 -31.36
CA ARG A 77 14.98 -45.30 -31.70
C ARG A 77 14.81 -45.44 -33.22
N SER A 78 14.75 -44.32 -33.94
CA SER A 78 14.62 -44.30 -35.40
C SER A 78 15.83 -44.93 -36.09
N ARG A 79 17.05 -44.73 -35.58
CA ARG A 79 18.24 -45.41 -36.10
C ARG A 79 18.21 -46.91 -35.83
N ALA A 80 17.92 -47.31 -34.59
CA ALA A 80 17.81 -48.72 -34.21
C ALA A 80 16.76 -49.46 -35.03
N ALA A 81 15.60 -48.84 -35.29
CA ALA A 81 14.55 -49.43 -36.13
C ALA A 81 15.01 -49.67 -37.58
N ARG A 82 15.78 -48.73 -38.16
CA ARG A 82 16.35 -48.90 -39.51
C ARG A 82 17.39 -50.02 -39.56
N ASP A 83 18.26 -50.09 -38.55
CA ASP A 83 19.30 -51.11 -38.46
C ASP A 83 18.69 -52.50 -38.23
N GLN A 84 17.66 -52.61 -37.38
CA GLN A 84 16.90 -53.83 -37.16
C GLN A 84 16.21 -54.31 -38.45
N ALA A 85 15.54 -53.41 -39.18
CA ALA A 85 14.90 -53.76 -40.45
C ALA A 85 15.91 -54.28 -41.50
N ARG A 86 17.12 -53.69 -41.54
CA ARG A 86 18.20 -54.14 -42.43
C ARG A 86 18.70 -55.52 -42.01
N LEU A 87 18.89 -55.76 -40.71
CA LEU A 87 19.29 -57.06 -40.16
C LEU A 87 18.26 -58.15 -40.51
N ASP A 88 16.97 -57.86 -40.30
CA ASP A 88 15.86 -58.79 -40.56
C ASP A 88 15.69 -59.12 -42.05
N SER A 89 16.04 -58.17 -42.93
CA SER A 89 16.02 -58.39 -44.38
C SER A 89 17.08 -59.37 -44.87
N GLY A 90 18.10 -59.67 -44.06
CA GLY A 90 19.24 -60.50 -44.43
C GLY A 90 20.13 -59.91 -45.55
N GLN A 91 19.94 -58.64 -45.92
CA GLN A 91 20.70 -57.98 -46.97
C GLN A 91 22.10 -57.55 -46.47
N GLY A 92 23.13 -58.32 -46.84
CA GLY A 92 24.53 -57.98 -46.57
C GLY A 92 25.43 -59.21 -46.52
N SER A 93 26.73 -59.01 -46.36
CA SER A 93 27.63 -60.11 -46.03
C SER A 93 27.46 -60.54 -44.55
N PRO A 94 27.86 -61.75 -44.15
CA PRO A 94 27.81 -62.17 -42.75
C PRO A 94 28.54 -61.21 -41.80
N LYS A 95 29.63 -60.60 -42.27
CA LYS A 95 30.39 -59.60 -41.52
C LYS A 95 29.60 -58.29 -41.33
N ASP A 96 28.83 -57.88 -42.33
CA ASP A 96 27.98 -56.68 -42.23
C ASP A 96 26.83 -56.90 -41.24
N LEU A 97 26.19 -58.08 -41.28
CA LEU A 97 25.11 -58.42 -40.35
C LEU A 97 25.62 -58.51 -38.90
N GLN A 98 26.82 -59.06 -38.68
CA GLN A 98 27.45 -59.07 -37.36
C GLN A 98 27.78 -57.64 -36.87
N ALA A 99 28.25 -56.76 -37.76
CA ALA A 99 28.49 -55.36 -37.41
C ALA A 99 27.20 -54.63 -37.00
N ILE A 100 26.09 -54.85 -37.72
CA ILE A 100 24.78 -54.30 -37.40
C ILE A 100 24.28 -54.79 -36.03
N GLN A 101 24.49 -56.06 -35.68
CA GLN A 101 24.13 -56.58 -34.35
C GLN A 101 24.88 -55.84 -33.22
N HIS A 102 26.19 -55.63 -33.36
CA HIS A 102 26.96 -54.86 -32.38
C HIS A 102 26.56 -53.36 -32.32
N GLU A 103 26.18 -52.79 -33.46
CA GLU A 103 25.63 -51.43 -33.51
C GLU A 103 24.30 -51.34 -32.74
N LEU A 104 23.39 -52.29 -32.93
CA LEU A 104 22.12 -52.38 -32.19
C LEU A 104 22.34 -52.53 -30.68
N GLU A 105 23.29 -53.34 -30.23
CA GLU A 105 23.67 -53.44 -28.80
C GLU A 105 24.16 -52.09 -28.24
N THR A 106 24.86 -51.32 -29.05
CA THR A 106 25.38 -50.01 -28.67
C THR A 106 24.28 -48.95 -28.66
N LEU A 107 23.38 -48.98 -29.65
CA LEU A 107 22.20 -48.12 -29.70
C LEU A 107 21.23 -48.41 -28.55
N GLY A 108 21.02 -49.68 -28.20
CA GLY A 108 20.21 -50.08 -27.05
C GLY A 108 20.74 -49.49 -25.74
N ARG A 109 22.05 -49.62 -25.48
CA ARG A 109 22.67 -48.99 -24.30
C ARG A 109 22.55 -47.47 -24.33
N ARG A 110 22.72 -46.84 -25.48
CA ARG A 110 22.57 -45.38 -25.62
C ARG A 110 21.12 -44.94 -25.40
N GLN A 111 20.15 -45.69 -25.91
CA GLN A 111 18.73 -45.42 -25.72
C GLN A 111 18.39 -45.47 -24.24
N SER A 112 18.77 -46.54 -23.52
CA SER A 112 18.51 -46.64 -22.08
C SER A 112 19.10 -45.47 -21.30
N ASN A 113 20.34 -45.06 -21.59
CA ASN A 113 20.95 -43.89 -20.93
C ASN A 113 20.20 -42.58 -21.23
N LEU A 114 19.67 -42.41 -22.45
CA LEU A 114 18.90 -41.21 -22.80
C LEU A 114 17.50 -41.22 -22.17
N GLU A 115 16.86 -42.39 -22.07
CA GLU A 115 15.57 -42.56 -21.39
C GLU A 115 15.71 -42.30 -19.87
N GLU A 116 16.82 -42.68 -19.25
CA GLU A 116 17.11 -42.30 -17.85
C GLU A 116 17.21 -40.78 -17.68
N VAL A 117 17.89 -40.08 -18.60
CA VAL A 117 18.00 -38.61 -18.59
C VAL A 117 16.63 -37.96 -18.84
N GLU A 118 15.85 -38.48 -19.79
CA GLU A 118 14.49 -38.02 -20.06
C GLU A 118 13.63 -38.08 -18.80
N LEU A 119 13.61 -39.23 -18.11
CA LEU A 119 12.87 -39.43 -16.87
C LEU A 119 13.31 -38.44 -15.78
N GLU A 120 14.63 -38.25 -15.58
CA GLU A 120 15.14 -37.30 -14.57
C GLU A 120 14.66 -35.86 -14.85
N VAL A 121 14.67 -35.43 -16.11
CA VAL A 121 14.21 -34.09 -16.48
C VAL A 121 12.68 -33.98 -16.33
N MET A 122 11.92 -35.02 -16.64
CA MET A 122 10.47 -35.06 -16.43
C MET A 122 10.10 -34.97 -14.95
N GLU A 123 10.79 -35.70 -14.07
CA GLU A 123 10.57 -35.63 -12.62
C GLU A 123 10.87 -34.22 -12.06
N ARG A 124 11.96 -33.59 -12.54
CA ARG A 124 12.27 -32.19 -12.21
C ARG A 124 11.17 -31.25 -12.69
N LEU A 125 10.67 -31.43 -13.92
CA LEU A 125 9.56 -30.63 -14.45
C LEU A 125 8.31 -30.74 -13.58
N GLU A 126 7.89 -31.95 -13.24
CA GLU A 126 6.69 -32.19 -12.41
C GLU A 126 6.80 -31.51 -11.03
N ALA A 127 7.97 -31.60 -10.39
CA ALA A 127 8.23 -30.92 -9.13
C ALA A 127 8.11 -29.39 -9.25
N HIS A 128 8.66 -28.80 -10.32
CA HIS A 128 8.59 -27.37 -10.55
C HIS A 128 7.19 -26.88 -10.99
N GLU A 129 6.43 -27.70 -11.72
CA GLU A 129 5.03 -27.39 -12.06
C GLU A 129 4.14 -27.40 -10.81
N THR A 130 4.38 -28.33 -9.88
CA THR A 130 3.70 -28.37 -8.58
C THR A 130 4.01 -27.11 -7.78
N ALA A 131 5.29 -26.76 -7.64
CA ALA A 131 5.71 -25.54 -6.93
C ALA A 131 5.15 -24.26 -7.59
N LEU A 132 5.09 -24.21 -8.93
CA LEU A 132 4.48 -23.10 -9.65
C LEU A 132 2.98 -22.97 -9.33
N ALA A 133 2.25 -24.09 -9.27
CA ALA A 133 0.83 -24.10 -8.93
C ALA A 133 0.60 -23.56 -7.51
N GLU A 134 1.40 -23.99 -6.53
CA GLU A 134 1.33 -23.51 -5.15
C GLU A 134 1.58 -22.00 -5.03
N VAL A 135 2.65 -21.50 -5.67
CA VAL A 135 2.98 -20.07 -5.68
C VAL A 135 1.89 -19.25 -6.37
N THR A 136 1.30 -19.77 -7.45
CA THR A 136 0.19 -19.11 -8.16
C THR A 136 -1.04 -18.97 -7.26
N VAL A 137 -1.43 -20.05 -6.56
CA VAL A 137 -2.55 -20.02 -5.62
C VAL A 137 -2.31 -19.03 -4.49
N ALA A 138 -1.10 -19.02 -3.91
CA ALA A 138 -0.74 -18.07 -2.86
C ALA A 138 -0.79 -16.61 -3.37
N HIS A 139 -0.31 -16.38 -4.59
CA HIS A 139 -0.31 -15.05 -5.21
C HIS A 139 -1.74 -14.54 -5.41
N ASP A 140 -2.60 -15.36 -6.00
CA ASP A 140 -3.98 -14.97 -6.27
C ASP A 140 -4.77 -14.73 -4.97
N ALA A 141 -4.49 -15.50 -3.92
CA ALA A 141 -5.09 -15.27 -2.60
C ALA A 141 -4.67 -13.92 -1.99
N LEU A 142 -3.39 -13.53 -2.11
CA LEU A 142 -2.91 -12.23 -1.65
C LEU A 142 -3.48 -11.08 -2.48
N VAL A 143 -3.59 -11.24 -3.81
CA VAL A 143 -4.23 -10.24 -4.69
C VAL A 143 -5.69 -10.04 -4.29
N ALA A 144 -6.44 -11.11 -4.06
CA ALA A 144 -7.82 -11.03 -3.60
C ALA A 144 -7.91 -10.31 -2.24
N ARG A 145 -7.06 -10.68 -1.28
CA ARG A 145 -7.03 -10.06 0.05
C ARG A 145 -6.69 -8.57 -0.02
N ARG A 146 -5.73 -8.19 -0.87
CA ARG A 146 -5.42 -6.78 -1.14
C ARG A 146 -6.63 -6.04 -1.69
N SER A 147 -7.33 -6.63 -2.65
CA SER A 147 -8.52 -6.00 -3.23
C SER A 147 -9.62 -5.74 -2.19
N GLU A 148 -9.81 -6.66 -1.23
CA GLU A 148 -10.75 -6.45 -0.12
C GLU A 148 -10.33 -5.25 0.74
N VAL A 149 -9.06 -5.18 1.15
CA VAL A 149 -8.54 -4.08 1.99
C VAL A 149 -8.57 -2.74 1.24
N VAL A 150 -8.35 -2.73 -0.08
CA VAL A 150 -8.56 -1.55 -0.91
C VAL A 150 -10.00 -1.07 -0.80
N GLY A 151 -10.98 -1.98 -0.89
CA GLY A 151 -12.39 -1.66 -0.71
C GLY A 151 -12.72 -1.11 0.67
N GLU A 152 -12.19 -1.72 1.74
CA GLU A 152 -12.32 -1.23 3.13
C GLU A 152 -11.80 0.21 3.25
N ARG A 153 -10.60 0.46 2.71
CA ARG A 153 -9.95 1.78 2.72
C ARG A 153 -10.74 2.82 1.94
N ASP A 154 -11.25 2.46 0.76
CA ASP A 154 -12.02 3.38 -0.08
C ASP A 154 -13.36 3.73 0.56
N ALA A 155 -14.03 2.77 1.22
CA ALA A 155 -15.24 3.04 2.00
C ALA A 155 -14.95 3.99 3.17
N ALA A 156 -13.88 3.74 3.94
CA ALA A 156 -13.47 4.61 5.05
C ALA A 156 -13.09 6.02 4.57
N PHE A 157 -12.41 6.14 3.42
CA PHE A 157 -12.13 7.43 2.79
C PHE A 157 -13.41 8.16 2.39
N ALA A 158 -14.38 7.48 1.79
CA ALA A 158 -15.64 8.09 1.40
C ALA A 158 -16.41 8.65 2.62
N GLU A 159 -16.44 7.91 3.74
CA GLU A 159 -17.05 8.38 4.99
C GLU A 159 -16.35 9.62 5.55
N ILE A 160 -15.01 9.59 5.62
CA ILE A 160 -14.22 10.72 6.13
C ILE A 160 -14.36 11.94 5.21
N ASP A 161 -14.33 11.75 3.90
CA ASP A 161 -14.42 12.84 2.93
C ASP A 161 -15.82 13.49 2.96
N ALA A 162 -16.89 12.70 3.18
CA ALA A 162 -18.24 13.22 3.41
C ALA A 162 -18.34 14.04 4.72
N GLU A 163 -17.69 13.58 5.79
CA GLU A 163 -17.65 14.32 7.06
C GLU A 163 -16.85 15.62 6.91
N ILE A 164 -15.70 15.60 6.21
CA ILE A 164 -14.91 16.79 5.90
C ILE A 164 -15.74 17.81 5.11
N ALA A 165 -16.50 17.37 4.10
CA ALA A 165 -17.36 18.25 3.33
C ALA A 165 -18.44 18.91 4.20
N THR A 166 -19.06 18.14 5.10
CA THR A 166 -20.08 18.63 6.03
C THR A 166 -19.50 19.66 7.00
N VAL A 167 -18.43 19.30 7.70
CA VAL A 167 -17.77 20.18 8.69
C VAL A 167 -17.18 21.42 8.00
N GLY A 168 -16.65 21.27 6.79
CA GLY A 168 -16.17 22.39 5.97
C GLY A 168 -17.29 23.38 5.63
N GLY A 169 -18.47 22.88 5.25
CA GLY A 169 -19.66 23.70 5.02
C GLY A 169 -20.12 24.44 6.28
N GLU A 170 -20.20 23.75 7.41
CA GLU A 170 -20.51 24.35 8.72
C GLU A 170 -19.51 25.46 9.08
N ARG A 171 -18.22 25.21 8.86
CA ARG A 171 -17.12 26.14 9.13
C ARG A 171 -17.22 27.40 8.28
N SER A 172 -17.48 27.26 6.98
CA SER A 172 -17.77 28.40 6.10
C SER A 172 -18.99 29.18 6.57
N GLY A 173 -20.08 28.48 6.96
CA GLY A 173 -21.27 29.11 7.51
C GLY A 173 -21.01 29.93 8.78
N GLN A 174 -20.22 29.39 9.72
CA GLN A 174 -19.88 30.07 10.96
C GLN A 174 -18.94 31.26 10.76
N ALA A 175 -18.01 31.16 9.81
CA ALA A 175 -17.10 32.24 9.45
C ALA A 175 -17.80 33.39 8.71
N ASN A 176 -18.92 33.12 8.03
CA ASN A 176 -19.67 34.13 7.31
C ASN A 176 -20.20 35.22 8.27
N GLY A 177 -19.96 36.47 7.88
CA GLY A 177 -20.39 37.64 8.64
C GLY A 177 -19.58 37.93 9.90
N LEU A 178 -18.46 37.23 10.14
CA LEU A 178 -17.47 37.68 11.12
C LEU A 178 -16.65 38.85 10.58
N ASP A 179 -16.17 39.72 11.47
CA ASP A 179 -15.22 40.77 11.12
C ASP A 179 -14.01 40.24 10.32
N ALA A 180 -13.76 40.84 9.17
CA ALA A 180 -12.74 40.37 8.23
C ALA A 180 -11.31 40.47 8.78
N ALA A 181 -11.03 41.50 9.60
CA ALA A 181 -9.72 41.68 10.21
C ALA A 181 -9.48 40.64 11.33
N LEU A 182 -10.53 40.27 12.07
CA LEU A 182 -10.51 39.18 13.04
C LEU A 182 -10.22 37.84 12.36
N VAL A 183 -10.96 37.50 11.29
CA VAL A 183 -10.75 36.25 10.54
C VAL A 183 -9.34 36.21 9.94
N THR A 184 -8.87 37.30 9.33
CA THR A 184 -7.52 37.38 8.76
C THR A 184 -6.43 37.15 9.82
N LEU A 185 -6.60 37.75 11.01
CA LEU A 185 -5.68 37.54 12.12
C LEU A 185 -5.72 36.08 12.60
N TYR A 186 -6.91 35.52 12.72
CA TYR A 186 -7.14 34.14 13.14
C TYR A 186 -6.46 33.15 12.19
N GLU A 187 -6.72 33.22 10.88
CA GLU A 187 -6.15 32.29 9.88
C GLU A 187 -4.62 32.32 9.89
N ARG A 188 -4.05 33.53 9.98
CA ARG A 188 -2.59 33.71 10.08
C ARG A 188 -2.04 33.02 11.33
N LEU A 189 -2.67 33.22 12.49
CA LEU A 189 -2.24 32.60 13.74
C LEU A 189 -2.45 31.08 13.73
N ARG A 190 -3.56 30.61 13.17
CA ARG A 190 -3.85 29.19 13.01
C ARG A 190 -2.75 28.48 12.20
N GLY A 191 -2.34 29.07 11.07
CA GLY A 191 -1.25 28.55 10.24
C GLY A 191 0.11 28.56 10.94
N GLN A 192 0.36 29.54 11.82
CA GLN A 192 1.62 29.65 12.57
C GLN A 192 1.67 28.74 13.82
N LEU A 193 0.53 28.46 14.44
CA LEU A 193 0.42 27.84 15.77
C LEU A 193 -0.16 26.41 15.71
N GLY A 194 0.04 25.72 14.60
CA GLY A 194 -0.29 24.30 14.46
C GLY A 194 -1.78 23.99 14.51
N GLY A 195 -2.62 24.80 13.85
CA GLY A 195 -4.05 24.52 13.71
C GLY A 195 -4.96 25.20 14.75
N SER A 196 -4.39 25.93 15.72
CA SER A 196 -5.17 26.69 16.70
C SER A 196 -4.77 28.17 16.76
N GLY A 197 -5.64 29.03 16.23
CA GLY A 197 -5.47 30.49 16.19
C GLY A 197 -6.20 31.26 17.29
N ALA A 198 -7.22 30.65 17.92
CA ALA A 198 -8.02 31.24 18.99
C ALA A 198 -8.23 30.26 20.16
N ALA A 199 -8.42 30.80 21.36
CA ALA A 199 -8.72 30.03 22.56
C ALA A 199 -9.58 30.83 23.54
N ALA A 200 -10.43 30.15 24.30
CA ALA A 200 -11.21 30.78 25.35
C ALA A 200 -10.32 31.17 26.55
N LEU A 201 -10.65 32.33 27.15
CA LEU A 201 -10.23 32.68 28.50
C LEU A 201 -11.33 32.27 29.46
N ARG A 202 -11.08 31.23 30.26
CA ARG A 202 -12.00 30.77 31.31
C ARG A 202 -11.42 31.15 32.67
N GLY A 203 -12.04 32.14 33.32
CA GLY A 203 -11.51 32.73 34.55
C GLY A 203 -10.15 33.38 34.28
N ARG A 204 -9.09 32.80 34.87
CA ARG A 204 -7.70 33.26 34.70
C ARG A 204 -6.86 32.37 33.77
N ARG A 205 -7.45 31.38 33.10
CA ARG A 205 -6.73 30.38 32.32
C ARG A 205 -6.98 30.51 30.82
N CYS A 206 -5.92 30.51 30.02
CA CYS A 206 -6.03 30.34 28.57
C CYS A 206 -6.25 28.86 28.24
N GLU A 207 -7.34 28.50 27.57
CA GLU A 207 -7.63 27.10 27.22
C GLU A 207 -6.76 26.56 26.07
N GLY A 208 -6.04 27.43 25.36
CA GLY A 208 -5.14 27.06 24.27
C GLY A 208 -3.81 26.49 24.76
N CYS A 209 -3.07 27.25 25.58
CA CYS A 209 -1.82 26.78 26.20
C CYS A 209 -2.03 26.14 27.58
N ARG A 210 -3.24 26.26 28.15
CA ARG A 210 -3.62 25.71 29.45
C ARG A 210 -2.85 26.30 30.63
N LEU A 211 -2.20 27.46 30.46
CA LEU A 211 -1.54 28.22 31.51
C LEU A 211 -2.47 29.26 32.13
N GLU A 212 -2.24 29.56 33.41
CA GLU A 212 -2.87 30.69 34.08
C GLU A 212 -2.15 31.99 33.71
N LEU A 213 -2.91 33.04 33.41
CA LEU A 213 -2.36 34.36 33.13
C LEU A 213 -1.91 35.01 34.44
N ASN A 214 -0.80 35.74 34.35
CA ASN A 214 -0.34 36.61 35.43
C ASN A 214 -1.46 37.62 35.81
N PRO A 215 -1.74 37.84 37.10
CA PRO A 215 -2.71 38.83 37.56
C PRO A 215 -2.58 40.21 36.90
N LEU A 216 -1.36 40.69 36.64
CA LEU A 216 -1.15 41.99 36.00
C LEU A 216 -1.69 42.02 34.56
N ASP A 217 -1.40 40.98 33.78
CA ASP A 217 -1.84 40.87 32.38
C ASP A 217 -3.36 40.68 32.30
N LEU A 218 -3.90 39.92 33.26
CA LEU A 218 -5.34 39.74 33.39
C LEU A 218 -6.05 41.07 33.69
N ASP A 219 -5.51 41.89 34.59
CA ASP A 219 -6.03 43.24 34.88
C ASP A 219 -5.95 44.17 33.66
N VAL A 220 -4.85 44.10 32.90
CA VAL A 220 -4.71 44.83 31.63
C VAL A 220 -5.76 44.38 30.61
N ILE A 221 -6.02 43.08 30.50
CA ILE A 221 -7.03 42.52 29.59
C ILE A 221 -8.45 42.94 30.00
N LYS A 222 -8.76 42.93 31.30
CA LYS A 222 -10.07 43.32 31.86
C LYS A 222 -10.39 44.81 31.67
N LYS A 223 -9.37 45.67 31.63
CA LYS A 223 -9.54 47.12 31.40
C LYS A 223 -9.71 47.50 29.91
N LYS A 224 -9.39 46.60 28.99
CA LYS A 224 -9.58 46.83 27.55
C LYS A 224 -11.06 46.76 27.20
N SER A 225 -11.46 47.48 26.16
CA SER A 225 -12.80 47.35 25.58
C SER A 225 -13.07 45.90 25.15
N ASP A 226 -14.33 45.47 25.28
CA ASP A 226 -14.80 44.14 24.87
C ASP A 226 -14.54 43.85 23.39
N ASP A 227 -14.49 44.89 22.55
CA ASP A 227 -14.20 44.78 21.11
C ASP A 227 -12.70 44.74 20.81
N THR A 228 -11.83 45.01 21.79
CA THR A 228 -10.39 44.95 21.58
C THR A 228 -9.93 43.49 21.51
N VAL A 229 -9.43 43.04 20.37
CA VAL A 229 -8.92 41.67 20.22
C VAL A 229 -7.62 41.54 21.01
N VAL A 230 -7.63 40.70 22.05
CA VAL A 230 -6.46 40.43 22.90
C VAL A 230 -5.81 39.11 22.50
N ARG A 231 -4.52 38.99 22.79
CA ARG A 231 -3.75 37.77 22.56
C ARG A 231 -3.14 37.28 23.87
N CYS A 232 -2.98 35.98 24.00
CA CYS A 232 -2.23 35.38 25.08
C CYS A 232 -0.74 35.70 24.91
N GLU A 233 -0.07 36.21 25.95
CA GLU A 233 1.37 36.53 25.88
C GLU A 233 2.23 35.26 25.79
N GLU A 234 1.77 34.16 26.38
CA GLU A 234 2.50 32.89 26.38
C GLU A 234 2.45 32.15 25.04
N CYS A 235 1.29 32.13 24.37
CA CYS A 235 1.10 31.31 23.17
C CYS A 235 0.67 32.06 21.92
N GLY A 236 0.45 33.38 22.00
CA GLY A 236 0.15 34.23 20.86
C GLY A 236 -1.25 34.10 20.25
N ARG A 237 -2.06 33.11 20.68
CA ARG A 237 -3.44 32.90 20.21
C ARG A 237 -4.34 34.07 20.57
N ILE A 238 -5.37 34.30 19.76
CA ILE A 238 -6.48 35.20 20.11
C ILE A 238 -7.14 34.66 21.37
N LEU A 239 -7.25 35.51 22.39
CA LEU A 239 -7.79 35.14 23.67
C LEU A 239 -9.23 35.68 23.77
N VAL A 240 -10.20 34.80 23.61
CA VAL A 240 -11.62 35.17 23.58
C VAL A 240 -12.14 35.22 25.01
N ARG A 241 -12.54 36.42 25.45
CA ARG A 241 -13.13 36.64 26.78
C ARG A 241 -14.56 36.08 26.81
N LEU A 242 -14.78 35.08 27.65
CA LEU A 242 -16.12 34.58 27.95
C LEU A 242 -16.68 35.30 29.18
N PRO A 243 -18.01 35.56 29.24
CA PRO A 243 -18.62 36.08 30.46
C PRO A 243 -18.41 35.09 31.62
N GLU A 244 -18.21 35.62 32.82
CA GLU A 244 -18.19 34.80 34.04
C GLU A 244 -19.57 34.13 34.20
N ALA A 245 -19.58 32.81 34.43
CA ALA A 245 -20.79 32.02 34.62
C ALA A 245 -21.40 32.24 36.01
#